data_AF-A0A2V7C298-F1
#
_entry.id   AF-A0A2V7C298-F1
#
_cell.length_a   1.000
_cell.length_b   1.000
_cell.length_c   1.000
_cell.angle_alpha   90.00
_cell.angle_beta   90.00
_cell.angle_gamma   90.00
#
_symmetry.space_group_name_H-M   'P 1'
#
loop_
_entity.id
_entity.type
_entity.pdbx_description
1 polymer ?
#
loop_
_entity_poly.entity_id
_entity_poly.type
_entity_poly.pdbx_seq_one_letter_code
_entity_poly.pdbx_strand_id
1 'polypeptide(L)'
;MNQLARLVPQRVSHFIDVVEQVRGSQLRDPRAAAEAMQTQRAELAALTDRAAEAMTKAGYRISPAALGRISNTLIGAAVDRRLADDLRRGRLIAELPAPGFEVLAGAGAGLRVVRGGGAPQRQSERAAAQRAREQAERERLAKQAEVKRQDALQRAAAAERVGQEVRELERRLADARRRRRTAQREASAANDRVRRRTD
;
A
#
# COMPACT_ATOMS: atom_id res chain seq x y z
N MET A 1 -6.58 29.82 -0.84
CA MET A 1 -6.01 29.78 -2.21
C MET A 1 -5.48 31.12 -2.67
N ASN A 2 -6.25 32.20 -2.57
CA ASN A 2 -5.80 33.54 -3.01
C ASN A 2 -4.50 34.02 -2.35
N GLN A 3 -4.30 33.70 -1.07
CA GLN A 3 -3.04 34.00 -0.40
C GLN A 3 -1.87 33.17 -0.95
N LEU A 4 -2.08 31.91 -1.34
CA LEU A 4 -1.03 31.08 -1.93
C LEU A 4 -0.54 31.65 -3.27
N ALA A 5 -1.49 32.10 -4.12
CA ALA A 5 -1.17 32.78 -5.37
C ALA A 5 -0.39 34.09 -5.18
N ARG A 6 -0.60 34.80 -4.06
CA ARG A 6 0.17 36.00 -3.72
C ARG A 6 1.54 35.69 -3.13
N LEU A 7 1.65 34.61 -2.36
CA LEU A 7 2.88 34.19 -1.69
C LEU A 7 3.87 33.50 -2.63
N VAL A 8 3.38 32.71 -3.58
CA VAL A 8 4.21 31.93 -4.53
C VAL A 8 3.65 31.98 -5.96
N PRO A 9 3.54 33.18 -6.58
CA PRO A 9 2.87 33.35 -7.88
C PRO A 9 3.53 32.56 -9.01
N GLN A 10 4.86 32.43 -9.01
CA GLN A 10 5.60 31.69 -10.03
C GLN A 10 5.27 30.19 -9.97
N ARG A 11 5.20 29.62 -8.77
CA ARG A 11 4.91 28.19 -8.59
C ARG A 11 3.46 27.85 -8.93
N VAL A 12 2.52 28.74 -8.59
CA VAL A 12 1.12 28.57 -9.00
C VAL A 12 0.98 28.63 -10.52
N SER A 13 1.69 29.54 -11.18
CA SER A 13 1.69 29.62 -12.65
C SER A 13 2.27 28.35 -13.27
N HIS A 14 3.43 27.89 -12.77
CA HIS A 14 4.07 26.66 -13.23
C HIS A 14 3.17 25.43 -13.08
N PHE A 15 2.49 25.29 -11.93
CA PHE A 15 1.54 24.19 -11.72
C PHE A 15 0.40 24.18 -12.75
N ILE A 16 -0.14 25.36 -13.08
CA ILE A 16 -1.20 25.48 -14.10
C ILE A 16 -0.67 25.07 -15.48
N ASP A 17 0.55 25.49 -15.82
CA ASP A 17 1.19 25.15 -17.10
C ASP A 17 1.42 23.63 -17.21
N VAL A 18 1.86 22.99 -16.12
CA VAL A 18 2.02 21.52 -16.04
C VAL A 18 0.68 20.81 -16.24
N VAL A 19 -0.40 21.29 -15.62
CA VAL A 19 -1.76 20.72 -15.79
C VAL A 19 -2.24 20.86 -17.25
N GLU A 20 -1.95 21.98 -17.91
CA GLU A 20 -2.24 22.16 -19.33
C GLU A 20 -1.42 21.21 -20.21
N GLN A 21 -0.12 21.05 -19.90
CA GLN A 21 0.77 20.14 -20.61
C GLN A 21 0.32 18.67 -20.49
N VAL A 22 -0.09 18.22 -19.30
CA VAL A 22 -0.64 16.87 -19.07
C VAL A 22 -1.85 16.62 -19.98
N ARG A 23 -2.74 17.59 -20.10
CA ARG A 23 -3.94 17.47 -20.95
C ARG A 23 -3.58 17.37 -22.43
N GLY A 24 -2.59 18.15 -22.86
CA GLY A 24 -2.08 18.11 -24.23
C GLY A 24 -1.35 16.81 -24.57
N SER A 25 -0.58 16.26 -23.63
CA SER A 25 0.22 15.04 -23.84
C SER A 25 -0.62 13.76 -23.76
N GLN A 26 -1.67 13.71 -22.92
CA GLN A 26 -2.59 12.57 -22.84
C GLN A 26 -3.23 12.18 -24.18
N LEU A 27 -3.39 13.15 -25.09
CA LEU A 27 -3.97 12.92 -26.42
C LEU A 27 -2.95 12.50 -27.49
N ARG A 28 -1.64 12.54 -27.19
CA ARG A 28 -0.57 12.41 -28.21
C ARG A 28 0.50 11.38 -27.86
N ASP A 29 0.92 11.30 -26.60
CA ASP A 29 2.01 10.41 -26.18
C ASP A 29 1.80 9.89 -24.73
N PRO A 30 1.54 8.58 -24.55
CA PRO A 30 1.35 7.97 -23.24
C PRO A 30 2.56 8.06 -22.31
N ARG A 31 3.81 8.07 -22.83
CA ARG A 31 5.02 8.14 -21.98
C ARG A 31 5.23 9.55 -21.44
N ALA A 32 5.12 10.56 -22.31
CA ALA A 32 5.14 11.96 -21.91
C ALA A 32 3.99 12.31 -20.95
N ALA A 33 2.83 11.64 -21.08
CA ALA A 33 1.72 11.79 -20.14
C ALA A 33 2.07 11.27 -18.74
N ALA A 34 2.78 10.14 -18.63
CA ALA A 34 3.17 9.58 -17.34
C ALA A 34 4.18 10.48 -16.60
N GLU A 35 5.17 11.02 -17.31
CA GLU A 35 6.15 11.96 -16.75
C GLU A 35 5.46 13.27 -16.32
N ALA A 36 4.61 13.84 -17.17
CA ALA A 36 3.87 15.05 -16.86
C ALA A 36 2.93 14.86 -15.64
N MET A 37 2.31 13.68 -15.48
CA MET A 37 1.52 13.35 -14.30
C MET A 37 2.36 13.28 -13.02
N GLN A 38 3.60 12.78 -13.09
CA GLN A 38 4.50 12.76 -11.93
C GLN A 38 4.88 14.19 -11.52
N THR A 39 5.23 15.03 -12.49
CA THR A 39 5.51 16.46 -12.26
C THR A 39 4.31 17.19 -11.65
N GLN A 40 3.09 16.92 -12.16
CA GLN A 40 1.86 17.49 -11.60
C GLN A 40 1.67 17.12 -10.12
N ARG A 41 1.91 15.85 -9.76
CA ARG A 41 1.79 15.38 -8.37
C ARG A 41 2.80 16.05 -7.45
N ALA A 42 4.05 16.20 -7.89
CA ALA A 42 5.11 16.84 -7.12
C ALA A 42 4.81 18.33 -6.88
N GLU A 43 4.39 19.07 -7.91
CA GLU A 43 4.06 20.49 -7.78
C GLU A 43 2.82 20.73 -6.91
N LEU A 44 1.81 19.86 -7.02
CA LEU A 44 0.64 19.91 -6.15
C LEU A 44 1.01 19.67 -4.68
N ALA A 45 1.88 18.70 -4.40
CA ALA A 45 2.36 18.44 -3.04
C ALA A 45 3.07 19.69 -2.49
N ALA A 46 4.01 20.26 -3.23
CA ALA A 46 4.75 21.46 -2.82
C ALA A 46 3.84 22.67 -2.57
N LEU A 47 2.81 22.87 -3.40
CA LEU A 47 1.81 23.93 -3.19
C LEU A 47 0.95 23.69 -1.96
N THR A 48 0.55 22.44 -1.71
CA THR A 48 -0.26 22.07 -0.54
C THR A 48 0.56 22.22 0.75
N ASP A 49 1.83 21.82 0.75
CA ASP A 49 2.73 22.00 1.90
C ASP A 49 2.96 23.48 2.20
N ARG A 50 3.15 24.31 1.17
CA ARG A 50 3.30 25.75 1.35
C ARG A 50 2.03 26.42 1.87
N ALA A 51 0.87 25.98 1.39
CA ALA A 51 -0.41 26.43 1.93
C ALA A 51 -0.55 26.01 3.41
N ALA A 52 -0.10 24.81 3.75
CA ALA A 52 -0.13 24.31 5.11
C ALA A 52 0.75 25.17 6.03
N GLU A 53 2.00 25.41 5.63
CA GLU A 53 2.93 26.25 6.37
C GLU A 53 2.38 27.67 6.60
N ALA A 54 1.79 28.29 5.57
CA ALA A 54 1.21 29.62 5.69
C ALA A 54 0.04 29.68 6.67
N MET A 55 -0.83 28.66 6.67
CA MET A 55 -1.95 28.56 7.59
C MET A 55 -1.49 28.29 9.03
N THR A 56 -0.48 27.44 9.23
CA THR A 56 0.12 27.20 10.55
C THR A 56 0.79 28.45 11.10
N LYS A 57 1.52 29.22 10.27
CA LYS A 57 2.09 30.52 10.66
C LYS A 57 1.02 31.54 11.05
N ALA A 58 -0.17 31.46 10.45
CA ALA A 58 -1.33 32.27 10.82
C ALA A 58 -2.10 31.73 12.06
N GLY A 59 -1.59 30.69 12.74
CA GLY A 59 -2.17 30.15 13.97
C GLY A 59 -3.25 29.08 13.76
N TYR A 60 -3.50 28.65 12.52
CA TYR A 60 -4.49 27.60 12.24
C TYR A 60 -3.88 26.20 12.33
N ARG A 61 -4.61 25.28 12.98
CA ARG A 61 -4.31 23.84 12.89
C ARG A 61 -4.96 23.25 11.64
N ILE A 62 -4.20 22.44 10.91
CA ILE A 62 -4.61 21.92 9.61
C ILE A 62 -4.90 20.45 9.72
N SER A 63 -6.14 20.08 9.43
CA SER A 63 -6.55 18.68 9.38
C SER A 63 -6.24 18.06 8.01
N PRO A 64 -6.08 16.73 7.93
CA PRO A 64 -5.95 16.03 6.65
C PRO A 64 -7.10 16.31 5.68
N ALA A 65 -8.32 16.47 6.20
CA ALA A 65 -9.49 16.84 5.40
C ALA A 65 -9.38 18.25 4.80
N ALA A 66 -8.78 19.20 5.51
CA ALA A 66 -8.52 20.55 5.00
C ALA A 66 -7.46 20.53 3.88
N LEU A 67 -6.39 19.75 4.04
CA LEU A 67 -5.40 19.53 2.97
C LEU A 67 -6.03 18.91 1.72
N GLY A 68 -6.94 17.94 1.89
CA GLY A 68 -7.71 17.37 0.79
C GLY A 68 -8.54 18.41 0.03
N ARG A 69 -9.23 19.32 0.75
CA ARG A 69 -9.99 20.42 0.13
C ARG A 69 -9.09 21.41 -0.62
N ILE A 70 -7.93 21.74 -0.05
CA ILE A 70 -6.92 22.61 -0.68
C ILE A 70 -6.45 21.99 -2.00
N SER A 71 -6.04 20.73 -1.96
CA SER A 71 -5.57 19.97 -3.13
C SER A 71 -6.63 19.90 -4.22
N ASN A 72 -7.87 19.54 -3.85
CA ASN A 72 -9.00 19.46 -4.77
C ASN A 72 -9.30 20.80 -5.45
N THR A 73 -9.28 21.89 -4.69
CA THR A 73 -9.53 23.23 -5.22
C THR A 73 -8.42 23.67 -6.19
N LEU A 74 -7.15 23.36 -5.88
CA LEU A 74 -6.02 23.68 -6.76
C LEU A 74 -6.12 22.95 -8.10
N ILE A 75 -6.37 21.63 -8.07
CA ILE A 75 -6.53 20.85 -9.31
C ILE A 75 -7.76 21.34 -10.08
N GLY A 76 -8.89 21.54 -9.39
CA GLY A 76 -10.15 21.98 -10.01
C GLY A 76 -10.02 23.32 -10.72
N ALA A 77 -9.35 24.28 -10.08
CA ALA A 77 -9.12 25.61 -10.64
C ALA A 77 -8.10 25.58 -11.80
N ALA A 78 -7.01 24.82 -11.69
CA ALA A 78 -6.00 24.72 -12.76
C ALA A 78 -6.53 24.05 -14.04
N VAL A 79 -7.61 23.29 -13.90
CA VAL A 79 -8.22 22.54 -14.98
C VAL A 79 -9.15 23.40 -15.87
N ASP A 80 -9.83 24.40 -15.30
CA ASP A 80 -10.71 25.31 -16.04
C ASP A 80 -9.93 26.58 -16.40
N ARG A 81 -9.89 26.96 -17.68
CA ARG A 81 -9.11 28.11 -18.14
C ARG A 81 -9.46 29.42 -17.42
N ARG A 82 -10.75 29.67 -17.15
CA ARG A 82 -11.20 30.89 -16.49
C ARG A 82 -10.79 30.89 -15.01
N LEU A 83 -10.96 29.74 -14.35
CA LEU A 83 -10.58 29.60 -12.94
C LEU A 83 -9.06 29.55 -12.75
N ALA A 84 -8.32 29.07 -13.74
CA ALA A 84 -6.86 29.08 -13.75
C ALA A 84 -6.34 30.53 -13.79
N ASP A 85 -6.94 31.39 -14.61
CA ASP A 85 -6.60 32.82 -14.63
C ASP A 85 -6.97 33.54 -13.32
N ASP A 86 -8.10 33.19 -12.71
CA ASP A 86 -8.47 33.72 -11.39
C ASP A 86 -7.56 33.20 -10.29
N LEU A 87 -7.12 31.94 -10.36
CA LEU A 87 -6.13 31.37 -9.44
C LEU A 87 -4.78 32.07 -9.60
N ARG A 88 -4.29 32.27 -10.83
CA ARG A 88 -3.04 33.03 -11.11
C ARG A 88 -3.08 34.43 -10.49
N ARG A 89 -4.22 35.10 -10.58
CA ARG A 89 -4.41 36.47 -10.06
C ARG A 89 -4.77 36.52 -8.58
N GLY A 90 -4.91 35.37 -7.91
CA GLY A 90 -5.32 35.28 -6.51
C GLY A 90 -6.70 35.87 -6.25
N ARG A 91 -7.65 35.63 -7.16
CA ARG A 91 -9.05 36.10 -7.11
C ARG A 91 -10.07 34.96 -7.19
N LEU A 92 -9.66 33.73 -6.87
CA LEU A 92 -10.57 32.59 -6.85
C LEU A 92 -11.66 32.82 -5.79
N ILE A 93 -12.92 32.83 -6.22
CA ILE A 93 -14.07 33.24 -5.39
C ILE A 93 -14.71 32.06 -4.65
N ALA A 94 -14.51 30.83 -5.12
CA ALA A 94 -15.11 29.63 -4.55
C ALA A 94 -14.10 28.49 -4.33
N GLU A 95 -14.30 27.71 -3.27
CA GLU A 95 -13.69 26.39 -3.12
C GLU A 95 -14.31 25.43 -4.14
N LEU A 96 -13.47 24.63 -4.81
CA LEU A 96 -13.92 23.71 -5.86
C LEU A 96 -13.77 22.26 -5.40
N PRO A 97 -14.75 21.39 -5.68
CA PRO A 97 -14.58 19.96 -5.51
C PRO A 97 -13.51 19.44 -6.49
N ALA A 98 -12.98 18.25 -6.22
CA ALA A 98 -12.04 17.61 -7.12
C ALA A 98 -12.67 17.48 -8.52
N PRO A 99 -11.96 17.84 -9.59
CA PRO A 99 -12.48 17.68 -10.95
C PRO A 99 -12.77 16.19 -11.23
N GLY A 100 -13.97 15.92 -11.74
CA GLY A 100 -14.36 14.60 -12.22
C GLY A 100 -13.90 14.34 -13.66
N PHE A 101 -14.50 13.34 -14.32
CA PHE A 101 -14.17 12.96 -15.69
C PHE A 101 -14.56 14.02 -16.75
N GLU A 102 -15.37 15.00 -16.38
CA GLU A 102 -15.89 16.05 -17.26
C GLU A 102 -14.79 16.95 -17.84
N VAL A 103 -13.62 16.91 -17.22
CA VAL A 103 -12.45 17.76 -17.48
C VAL A 103 -11.56 17.23 -18.60
N LEU A 104 -11.60 15.92 -18.83
CA LEU A 104 -10.89 15.25 -19.92
C LEU A 104 -11.50 15.60 -21.28
N ALA A 105 -12.73 16.11 -21.33
CA ALA A 105 -13.44 16.38 -22.57
C ALA A 105 -13.08 17.71 -23.25
N GLY A 106 -12.29 18.59 -22.61
CA GLY A 106 -11.97 19.91 -23.15
C GLY A 106 -13.19 20.85 -23.14
N ALA A 107 -13.06 22.03 -22.55
CA ALA A 107 -14.16 22.96 -22.36
C ALA A 107 -14.93 23.26 -23.67
N GLY A 108 -16.26 23.06 -23.67
CA GLY A 108 -17.14 23.67 -24.68
C GLY A 108 -18.32 22.85 -25.22
N ALA A 109 -18.51 21.58 -24.87
CA ALA A 109 -19.75 20.90 -25.21
C ALA A 109 -20.76 21.13 -24.08
N GLY A 110 -21.83 21.88 -24.36
CA GLY A 110 -23.06 21.84 -23.59
C GLY A 110 -23.64 20.43 -23.65
N LEU A 111 -23.01 19.48 -22.97
CA LEU A 111 -23.59 18.20 -22.65
C LEU A 111 -24.61 18.51 -21.57
N ARG A 112 -25.82 18.86 -22.01
CA ARG A 112 -27.00 18.69 -21.20
C ARG A 112 -26.96 17.24 -20.78
N VAL A 113 -26.66 16.99 -19.52
CA VAL A 113 -26.96 15.71 -18.88
C VAL A 113 -28.46 15.57 -19.06
N VAL A 114 -28.87 14.88 -20.12
CA VAL A 114 -30.18 14.26 -20.15
C VAL A 114 -30.16 13.42 -18.90
N ARG A 115 -30.96 13.84 -17.92
CA ARG A 115 -31.23 13.09 -16.71
C ARG A 115 -32.03 11.86 -17.15
N GLY A 116 -31.41 10.97 -17.93
CA GLY A 116 -31.88 9.62 -18.13
C GLY A 116 -31.93 9.02 -16.74
N GLY A 117 -33.11 8.56 -16.34
CA GLY A 117 -33.46 8.07 -15.01
C GLY A 117 -32.66 6.84 -14.58
N GLY A 118 -31.34 6.97 -14.44
CA GLY A 118 -30.39 5.90 -14.11
C GLY A 118 -29.73 6.07 -12.74
N ALA A 119 -30.31 6.88 -11.84
CA ALA A 119 -29.88 6.94 -10.44
C ALA A 119 -29.88 5.55 -9.76
N PRO A 120 -30.82 4.61 -10.06
CA PRO A 120 -30.76 3.26 -9.49
C PRO A 120 -29.62 2.42 -10.08
N GLN A 121 -29.32 2.60 -11.37
CA GLN A 121 -28.38 1.73 -12.10
C GLN A 121 -26.91 2.04 -11.78
N ARG A 122 -26.55 3.33 -11.61
CA ARG A 122 -25.21 3.72 -11.18
C ARG A 122 -24.90 3.35 -9.72
N GLN A 123 -25.91 3.32 -8.84
CA GLN A 123 -25.76 2.81 -7.48
C GLN A 123 -25.63 1.28 -7.48
N SER A 124 -26.39 0.60 -8.33
CA SER A 124 -26.31 -0.86 -8.53
C SER A 124 -24.93 -1.29 -9.05
N GLU A 125 -24.37 -0.61 -10.05
CA GLU A 125 -23.03 -0.89 -10.59
C GLU A 125 -21.91 -0.66 -9.57
N ARG A 126 -21.99 0.42 -8.78
CA ARG A 126 -21.04 0.66 -7.69
C ARG A 126 -21.15 -0.40 -6.59
N ALA A 127 -22.37 -0.81 -6.22
CA ALA A 127 -22.58 -1.87 -5.25
C ALA A 127 -22.14 -3.25 -5.77
N ALA A 128 -22.24 -3.52 -7.07
CA ALA A 128 -21.72 -4.72 -7.71
C ALA A 128 -20.18 -4.73 -7.74
N ALA A 129 -19.56 -3.60 -8.09
CA ALA A 129 -18.11 -3.46 -8.07
C ALA A 129 -17.52 -3.56 -6.65
N GLN A 130 -18.22 -3.02 -5.64
CA GLN A 130 -17.84 -3.16 -4.23
C GLN A 130 -17.87 -4.63 -3.80
N ARG A 131 -18.97 -5.35 -4.12
CA ARG A 131 -19.13 -6.78 -3.82
C ARG A 131 -18.09 -7.66 -4.52
N ALA A 132 -17.75 -7.34 -5.77
CA ALA A 132 -16.70 -8.06 -6.49
C ALA A 132 -15.32 -7.87 -5.86
N ARG A 133 -15.01 -6.66 -5.35
CA ARG A 133 -13.77 -6.39 -4.61
C ARG A 133 -13.72 -7.13 -3.27
N GLU A 134 -14.82 -7.12 -2.52
CA GLU A 134 -14.93 -7.86 -1.25
C GLU A 134 -14.80 -9.38 -1.46
N GLN A 135 -15.38 -9.93 -2.53
CA GLN A 135 -15.21 -11.33 -2.89
C GLN A 135 -13.76 -11.65 -3.26
N ALA A 136 -13.11 -10.80 -4.07
CA ALA A 136 -11.71 -11.00 -4.45
C ALA A 136 -10.77 -10.92 -3.22
N GLU A 137 -11.03 -10.03 -2.27
CA GLU A 137 -10.27 -9.99 -1.01
C GLU A 137 -10.53 -11.23 -0.14
N ARG A 138 -11.77 -11.69 -0.02
CA ARG A 138 -12.11 -12.92 0.72
C ARG A 138 -11.43 -14.14 0.10
N GLU A 139 -11.41 -14.26 -1.22
CA GLU A 139 -10.69 -15.35 -1.90
C GLU A 139 -9.18 -15.27 -1.67
N ARG A 140 -8.59 -14.07 -1.70
CA ARG A 140 -7.16 -13.89 -1.40
C ARG A 140 -6.85 -14.29 0.03
N LEU A 141 -7.68 -13.87 1.00
CA LEU A 141 -7.53 -14.24 2.41
C LEU A 141 -7.70 -15.75 2.61
N ALA A 142 -8.66 -16.38 1.94
CA ALA A 142 -8.86 -17.82 1.98
C ALA A 142 -7.65 -18.58 1.42
N LYS A 143 -7.11 -18.16 0.27
CA LYS A 143 -5.89 -18.75 -0.31
C LYS A 143 -4.68 -18.58 0.61
N GLN A 144 -4.51 -17.41 1.22
CA GLN A 144 -3.44 -17.18 2.19
C GLN A 144 -3.58 -18.04 3.45
N ALA A 145 -4.81 -18.20 3.95
CA ALA A 145 -5.08 -19.07 5.10
C ALA A 145 -4.78 -20.54 4.77
N GLU A 146 -5.12 -20.99 3.56
CA GLU A 146 -4.83 -22.36 3.11
C GLU A 146 -3.32 -22.61 2.98
N VAL A 147 -2.57 -21.68 2.36
CA VAL A 147 -1.10 -21.78 2.28
C VAL A 147 -0.48 -21.84 3.68
N LYS A 148 -0.94 -21.00 4.62
CA LYS A 148 -0.47 -21.03 6.01
C LYS A 148 -0.79 -22.34 6.72
N ARG A 149 -1.97 -22.93 6.47
CA ARG A 149 -2.33 -24.24 7.02
C ARG A 149 -1.44 -25.34 6.47
N GLN A 150 -1.17 -25.32 5.16
CA GLN A 150 -0.29 -26.31 4.53
C GLN A 150 1.15 -26.21 5.06
N ASP A 151 1.68 -25.00 5.19
CA ASP A 151 3.01 -24.77 5.80
C ASP A 151 3.04 -25.27 7.25
N ALA A 152 2.01 -24.98 8.05
CA ALA A 152 1.91 -25.46 9.43
C ALA A 152 1.88 -27.01 9.51
N LEU A 153 1.13 -27.66 8.63
CA LEU A 153 1.08 -29.13 8.56
C LEU A 153 2.43 -29.73 8.14
N GLN A 154 3.11 -29.13 7.16
CA GLN A 154 4.44 -29.58 6.73
C GLN A 154 5.47 -29.43 7.85
N ARG A 155 5.44 -28.33 8.60
CA ARG A 155 6.32 -28.11 9.76
C ARG A 155 6.03 -29.09 10.89
N ALA A 156 4.76 -29.37 11.17
CA ALA A 156 4.38 -30.37 12.17
C ALA A 156 4.90 -31.77 11.77
N ALA A 157 4.70 -32.17 10.52
CA ALA A 157 5.21 -33.45 10.02
C ALA A 157 6.74 -33.53 10.05
N ALA A 158 7.45 -32.44 9.72
CA ALA A 158 8.89 -32.37 9.82
C ALA A 158 9.37 -32.49 11.29
N ALA A 159 8.71 -31.80 12.21
CA ALA A 159 9.01 -31.88 13.64
C ALA A 159 8.77 -33.29 14.20
N GLU A 160 7.72 -33.98 13.76
CA GLU A 160 7.47 -35.37 14.14
C GLU A 160 8.57 -36.32 13.67
N ARG A 161 9.04 -36.17 12.43
CA ARG A 161 10.16 -36.98 11.89
C ARG A 161 11.43 -36.76 12.70
N VAL A 162 11.79 -35.51 12.95
CA VAL A 162 12.95 -35.17 13.81
C VAL A 162 12.77 -35.77 15.21
N GLY A 163 11.56 -35.70 15.78
CA GLY A 163 11.27 -36.32 17.07
C GLY A 163 11.37 -37.85 17.06
N GLN A 164 11.04 -38.52 15.95
CA GLN A 164 11.25 -39.96 15.79
C GLN A 164 12.74 -40.31 15.72
N GLU A 165 13.53 -39.54 14.96
CA GLU A 165 14.98 -39.72 14.87
C GLU A 165 15.67 -39.54 16.23
N VAL A 166 15.28 -38.51 16.99
CA VAL A 166 15.80 -38.29 18.37
C VAL A 166 15.50 -39.49 19.25
N ARG A 167 14.26 -40.00 19.24
CA ARG A 167 13.88 -41.20 20.03
C ARG A 167 14.66 -42.44 19.61
N GLU A 168 14.95 -42.61 18.32
CA GLU A 168 15.77 -43.72 17.85
C GLU A 168 17.22 -43.60 18.33
N LEU A 169 17.81 -42.40 18.25
CA LEU A 169 19.15 -42.13 18.78
C LEU A 169 19.23 -42.35 20.29
N GLU A 170 18.20 -41.97 21.05
CA GLU A 170 18.11 -42.23 22.48
C GLU A 170 18.08 -43.73 22.80
N ARG A 171 17.33 -44.52 22.02
CA ARG A 171 17.31 -45.99 22.15
C ARG A 171 18.69 -46.59 21.86
N ARG A 172 19.33 -46.18 20.77
CA ARG A 172 20.69 -46.63 20.41
C ARG A 172 21.71 -46.28 21.49
N LEU A 173 21.61 -45.08 22.07
CA LEU A 173 22.47 -44.65 23.18
C LEU A 173 22.23 -45.50 24.45
N ALA A 174 20.97 -45.80 24.77
CA ALA A 174 20.63 -46.66 25.90
C ALA A 174 21.20 -48.09 25.72
N ASP A 175 21.11 -48.66 24.52
CA ASP A 175 21.68 -49.97 24.21
C ASP A 175 23.20 -49.97 24.26
N ALA A 176 23.86 -48.94 23.71
CA ALA A 176 25.30 -48.78 23.82
C ALA A 176 25.76 -48.70 25.28
N ARG A 177 25.02 -47.96 26.13
CA ARG A 177 25.28 -47.89 27.58
C ARG A 177 25.11 -49.23 28.28
N ARG A 178 24.09 -50.02 27.91
CA ARG A 178 23.88 -51.39 28.43
C ARG A 178 25.06 -52.29 28.08
N ARG A 179 25.46 -52.33 26.80
CA ARG A 179 26.60 -53.12 26.32
C ARG A 179 27.91 -52.73 27.00
N ARG A 180 28.14 -51.44 27.23
CA ARG A 180 29.32 -50.97 27.97
C ARG A 180 29.31 -51.46 29.41
N ARG A 181 28.16 -51.42 30.10
CA ARG A 181 28.04 -51.89 31.48
C ARG A 181 28.23 -53.40 31.59
N THR A 182 27.70 -54.19 30.65
CA THR A 182 27.91 -55.65 30.62
C THR A 182 29.37 -55.99 30.39
N ALA A 183 30.03 -55.36 29.41
CA ALA A 183 31.45 -55.55 29.16
C ALA A 183 32.33 -55.16 30.36
N GLN A 184 32.01 -54.05 31.04
CA GLN A 184 32.71 -53.66 32.28
C GLN A 184 32.56 -54.71 33.38
N ARG A 185 31.35 -55.23 33.60
CA ARG A 185 31.12 -56.29 34.59
C ARG A 185 31.87 -57.57 34.27
N GLU A 186 31.88 -57.98 33.00
CA GLU A 186 32.62 -59.15 32.53
C GLU A 186 34.13 -58.96 32.71
N ALA A 187 34.67 -57.79 32.37
CA ALA A 187 36.07 -57.44 32.59
C ALA A 187 36.44 -57.46 34.08
N SER A 188 35.61 -56.88 34.95
CA SER A 188 35.84 -56.92 36.40
C SER A 188 35.80 -58.35 36.95
N ALA A 189 34.80 -59.16 36.56
CA ALA A 189 34.70 -60.54 36.98
C ALA A 189 35.87 -61.40 36.48
N ALA A 190 36.36 -61.16 35.26
CA ALA A 190 37.55 -61.81 34.75
C ALA A 190 38.79 -61.45 35.57
N ASN A 191 38.96 -60.17 35.92
CA ASN A 191 40.08 -59.70 36.75
C ASN A 191 40.05 -60.32 38.16
N ASP A 192 38.87 -60.39 38.78
CA ASP A 192 38.71 -61.02 40.10
C ASP A 192 39.07 -62.52 40.08
N ARG A 193 38.72 -63.24 39.00
CA ARG A 193 39.09 -64.66 38.84
C ARG A 193 40.59 -64.85 38.68
N VAL A 194 41.26 -63.97 37.94
CA VAL A 194 42.72 -64.01 37.80
C VAL A 194 43.38 -63.80 39.16
N ARG A 195 42.95 -62.78 39.91
CA ARG A 195 43.48 -62.47 41.24
C ARG A 195 43.35 -63.63 42.22
N ARG A 196 42.17 -64.27 42.29
CA ARG A 196 41.93 -65.46 43.14
C ARG A 196 42.73 -66.71 42.75
N ARG A 197 43.30 -66.76 41.54
CA ARG A 197 44.11 -67.88 41.06
C ARG A 197 45.61 -67.68 41.32
N THR A 198 46.02 -66.43 41.58
CA THR A 198 47.41 -66.03 41.86
C THR A 198 47.69 -65.85 43.35
N ASP A 199 46.66 -65.85 44.19
CA ASP A 199 46.72 -65.93 45.67
C ASP A 199 46.59 -67.40 46.12
#